data_AF-A0A524F6F9-F1
#
_entry.id   AF-A0A524F6F9-F1
#
_cell.length_a   1.000
_cell.length_b   1.000
_cell.length_c   1.000
_cell.angle_alpha   90.00
_cell.angle_beta   90.00
_cell.angle_gamma   90.00
#
_symmetry.space_group_name_H-M   'P 1'
#
loop_
_entity.id
_entity.type
_entity.pdbx_description
1 polymer ?
#
loop_
_entity_poly.entity_id
_entity_poly.type
_entity_poly.pdbx_seq_one_letter_code
_entity_poly.pdbx_strand_id
1 'polypeptide(L)'
;MADPIVTRTIGVDFIYFDLLFLGIFMYFLIRKKYWLPMIWGFVGWGLYLLIDYYIWYIVMGSRTYSGPFNPHLFFMWFTFSPGFAQFAYCFVMLEKRNKREMVGFTILYFLGWMAIGALSQVLPLDDRIIEVARDMSAGNQRLIMTLVALGNVVIAVIFVLFKKIRWEDFIFIFIVGTLVELNLELSLLVSGIRLEQGTWNLGLMVVNTLVEFNCGISFIYLIFRGFQKIRDKHLYPQLSFEDFPFIKTDYNRLMSIQTNTIQPKTRDLIEKLYGARKIDKDLEYIRSRT
;
A
#
# COMPACT_ATOMS: atom_id res chain seq x y z
N MET A 1 4.93 -31.80 -16.73
CA MET A 1 4.54 -30.40 -16.47
C MET A 1 4.66 -30.21 -14.98
N ALA A 2 5.41 -29.21 -14.50
CA ALA A 2 5.52 -28.97 -13.06
C ALA A 2 4.13 -28.67 -12.50
N ASP A 3 3.71 -29.37 -11.44
CA ASP A 3 2.48 -29.04 -10.73
C ASP A 3 2.58 -27.57 -10.31
N PRO A 4 1.56 -26.72 -10.58
CA PRO A 4 1.65 -25.28 -10.36
C PRO A 4 1.39 -24.96 -8.88
N ILE A 5 2.09 -25.67 -8.00
CA ILE A 5 2.06 -25.49 -6.55
C ILE A 5 3.14 -24.48 -6.20
N VAL A 6 2.71 -23.36 -5.63
CA VAL A 6 3.54 -22.24 -5.22
C VAL A 6 3.74 -22.34 -3.71
N THR A 7 4.90 -22.86 -3.28
CA THR A 7 5.25 -23.05 -1.86
C THR A 7 6.14 -21.91 -1.35
N ARG A 8 5.89 -21.44 -0.13
CA ARG A 8 6.68 -20.43 0.56
C ARG A 8 7.06 -20.96 1.93
N THR A 9 8.31 -20.79 2.27
CA THR A 9 8.85 -21.15 3.58
C THR A 9 9.27 -19.87 4.28
N ILE A 10 8.75 -19.65 5.47
CA ILE A 10 8.84 -18.39 6.20
C ILE A 10 9.34 -18.71 7.60
N GLY A 11 10.48 -18.12 7.99
CA GLY A 11 10.96 -18.17 9.37
C GLY A 11 10.09 -17.31 10.29
N VAL A 12 9.89 -17.75 11.53
CA VAL A 12 9.10 -16.98 12.52
C VAL A 12 9.71 -15.61 12.79
N ASP A 13 11.04 -15.47 12.67
CA ASP A 13 11.75 -14.19 12.79
C ASP A 13 11.23 -13.12 11.84
N PHE A 14 10.86 -13.51 10.61
CA PHE A 14 10.28 -12.60 9.64
C PHE A 14 8.98 -11.97 10.17
N ILE A 15 8.15 -12.76 10.86
CA ILE A 15 6.89 -12.30 11.46
C ILE A 15 7.17 -11.24 12.55
N TYR A 16 8.17 -11.47 13.40
CA TYR A 16 8.49 -10.54 14.48
C TYR A 16 8.98 -9.19 13.96
N PHE A 17 9.91 -9.20 13.01
CA PHE A 17 10.38 -7.96 12.39
C PHE A 17 9.28 -7.25 11.61
N ASP A 18 8.39 -7.99 10.96
CA ASP A 18 7.25 -7.41 10.24
C ASP A 18 6.22 -6.77 11.17
N LEU A 19 5.86 -7.42 12.28
CA LEU A 19 4.98 -6.82 13.29
C LEU A 19 5.57 -5.54 13.88
N LEU A 20 6.88 -5.51 14.14
CA LEU A 20 7.58 -4.31 14.59
C LEU A 20 7.49 -3.19 13.55
N PHE A 21 7.78 -3.50 12.27
CA PHE A 21 7.66 -2.56 11.17
C PHE A 21 6.24 -2.00 11.04
N LEU A 22 5.23 -2.86 11.07
CA LEU A 22 3.82 -2.45 10.99
C LEU A 22 3.44 -1.53 12.17
N GLY A 23 3.93 -1.81 13.37
CA GLY A 23 3.78 -0.93 14.53
C GLY A 23 4.36 0.46 14.28
N ILE A 24 5.59 0.53 13.75
CA ILE A 24 6.26 1.79 13.39
C ILE A 24 5.47 2.52 12.29
N PHE A 25 5.06 1.82 11.24
CA PHE A 25 4.32 2.38 10.12
C PHE A 25 2.97 2.96 10.57
N MET A 26 2.21 2.21 11.38
CA MET A 26 0.96 2.68 11.99
C MET A 26 1.19 3.88 12.92
N TYR A 27 2.24 3.86 13.75
CA TYR A 27 2.58 4.99 14.61
C TYR A 27 2.79 6.27 13.80
N PHE A 28 3.52 6.20 12.69
CA PHE A 28 3.71 7.36 11.81
C PHE A 28 2.40 7.84 11.17
N LEU A 29 1.53 6.91 10.72
CA LEU A 29 0.20 7.27 10.20
C LEU A 29 -0.64 8.01 11.25
N ILE A 30 -0.70 7.50 12.48
CA ILE A 30 -1.46 8.11 13.60
C ILE A 30 -0.89 9.48 13.94
N ARG A 31 0.43 9.58 14.16
CA ARG A 31 1.10 10.84 14.52
C ARG A 31 0.85 11.92 13.46
N LYS A 32 0.89 11.54 12.19
CA LYS A 32 0.69 12.45 11.05
C LYS A 32 -0.79 12.61 10.65
N LYS A 33 -1.73 12.02 11.40
CA LYS A 33 -3.18 12.10 11.17
C LYS A 33 -3.58 11.60 9.77
N TYR A 34 -2.95 10.53 9.30
CA TYR A 34 -3.34 9.80 8.08
C TYR A 34 -4.46 8.80 8.40
N TRP A 35 -5.59 9.30 8.89
CA TRP A 35 -6.75 8.48 9.24
C TRP A 35 -7.37 7.78 8.03
N LEU A 36 -7.46 8.48 6.90
CA LEU A 36 -8.02 7.87 5.69
C LEU A 36 -7.14 6.72 5.17
N PRO A 37 -5.82 6.89 4.98
CA PRO A 37 -4.97 5.72 4.67
C PRO A 37 -5.06 4.60 5.70
N MET A 38 -5.15 4.93 6.98
CA MET A 38 -5.27 3.90 8.02
C MET A 38 -6.56 3.10 7.89
N ILE A 39 -7.70 3.77 7.68
CA ILE A 39 -9.00 3.10 7.44
C ILE A 39 -8.92 2.21 6.21
N TRP A 40 -8.38 2.72 5.11
CA TRP A 40 -8.26 1.95 3.86
C TRP A 40 -7.24 0.81 3.97
N GLY A 41 -6.22 0.94 4.82
CA GLY A 41 -5.37 -0.17 5.21
C GLY A 41 -6.17 -1.28 5.88
N PHE A 42 -7.03 -0.96 6.86
CA PHE A 42 -7.87 -1.98 7.50
C PHE A 42 -8.91 -2.59 6.54
N VAL A 43 -9.44 -1.80 5.60
CA VAL A 43 -10.31 -2.33 4.53
C VAL A 43 -9.54 -3.30 3.63
N GLY A 44 -8.32 -2.93 3.22
CA GLY A 44 -7.43 -3.79 2.43
C GLY A 44 -7.11 -5.10 3.15
N TRP A 45 -6.78 -5.03 4.43
CA TRP A 45 -6.62 -6.22 5.28
C TRP A 45 -7.87 -7.10 5.29
N GLY A 46 -9.05 -6.51 5.51
CA GLY A 46 -10.31 -7.25 5.51
C GLY A 46 -10.58 -7.96 4.18
N LEU A 47 -10.29 -7.31 3.05
CA LEU A 47 -10.41 -7.91 1.72
C LEU A 47 -9.43 -9.09 1.54
N TYR A 48 -8.18 -8.92 1.95
CA TYR A 48 -7.18 -9.99 1.86
C TYR A 48 -7.57 -11.16 2.76
N LEU A 49 -8.03 -10.90 3.99
CA LEU A 49 -8.50 -11.93 4.91
C LEU A 49 -9.68 -12.70 4.33
N LEU A 50 -10.65 -12.00 3.73
CA LEU A 50 -11.79 -12.63 3.05
C LEU A 50 -11.33 -13.58 1.94
N ILE A 51 -10.43 -13.12 1.07
CA ILE A 51 -10.01 -13.90 -0.10
C ILE A 51 -9.04 -15.02 0.29
N ASP A 52 -7.96 -14.71 1.00
CA ASP A 52 -6.88 -15.67 1.29
C ASP A 52 -7.31 -16.72 2.32
N TYR A 53 -8.02 -16.34 3.38
CA TYR A 53 -8.38 -17.25 4.46
C TYR A 53 -9.75 -17.89 4.24
N TYR A 54 -10.81 -17.09 4.07
CA TYR A 54 -12.15 -17.66 3.99
C TYR A 54 -12.41 -18.34 2.64
N ILE A 55 -12.07 -17.70 1.52
CA ILE A 55 -12.34 -18.28 0.20
C ILE A 55 -11.28 -19.35 -0.13
N TRP A 56 -9.99 -19.00 -0.14
CA TRP A 56 -8.96 -19.92 -0.65
C TRP A 56 -8.57 -21.03 0.32
N TYR A 57 -8.39 -20.71 1.61
CA TYR A 57 -7.98 -21.70 2.60
C TYR A 57 -9.17 -22.55 3.09
N ILE A 58 -10.27 -21.94 3.56
CA ILE A 58 -11.41 -22.69 4.12
C ILE A 58 -12.29 -23.31 3.03
N VAL A 59 -12.80 -22.50 2.09
CA VAL A 59 -13.84 -22.96 1.14
C VAL A 59 -13.26 -23.76 -0.01
N MET A 60 -12.18 -23.28 -0.64
CA MET A 60 -11.59 -23.93 -1.82
C MET A 60 -10.53 -24.97 -1.48
N GLY A 61 -9.91 -24.91 -0.29
CA GLY A 61 -8.78 -25.77 0.07
C GLY A 61 -7.57 -25.64 -0.85
N SER A 62 -7.49 -24.58 -1.66
CA SER A 62 -6.42 -24.37 -2.63
C SER A 62 -5.13 -23.83 -1.99
N ARG A 63 -5.20 -23.50 -0.70
CA ARG A 63 -4.03 -23.13 0.10
C ARG A 63 -3.87 -24.10 1.26
N THR A 64 -2.64 -24.52 1.50
CA THR A 64 -2.25 -25.34 2.64
C THR A 64 -1.32 -24.57 3.56
N TYR A 65 -1.35 -24.92 4.84
CA TYR A 65 -0.54 -24.31 5.89
C TYR A 65 0.02 -25.42 6.78
N SER A 66 1.31 -25.37 7.04
CA SER A 66 2.01 -26.19 8.04
C SER A 66 2.90 -25.27 8.87
N GLY A 67 2.73 -25.28 10.18
CA GLY A 67 3.50 -24.41 11.06
C GLY A 67 3.10 -24.51 12.53
N PRO A 68 3.86 -23.87 13.43
CA PRO A 68 3.69 -23.99 14.88
C PRO A 68 2.50 -23.18 15.45
N PHE A 69 1.89 -22.31 14.64
CA PHE A 69 0.81 -21.42 15.09
C PHE A 69 -0.55 -21.93 14.66
N ASN A 70 -1.60 -21.40 15.30
CA ASN A 70 -2.95 -21.61 14.82
C ASN A 70 -3.09 -21.00 13.40
N PRO A 71 -3.64 -21.73 12.40
CA PRO A 71 -3.76 -21.23 11.04
C PRO A 71 -4.51 -19.89 10.96
N HIS A 72 -5.57 -19.70 11.74
CA HIS A 72 -6.33 -18.45 11.76
C HIS A 72 -5.45 -17.26 12.19
N LEU A 73 -4.65 -17.42 13.25
CA LEU A 73 -3.73 -16.36 13.72
C LEU A 73 -2.67 -16.04 12.66
N PHE A 74 -2.11 -17.08 12.04
CA PHE A 74 -1.14 -16.91 10.97
C PHE A 74 -1.76 -16.14 9.79
N PHE A 75 -2.96 -16.53 9.32
CA PHE A 75 -3.61 -15.85 8.21
C PHE A 75 -4.03 -14.42 8.52
N MET A 76 -4.39 -14.11 9.77
CA MET A 76 -4.61 -12.73 10.19
C MET A 76 -3.36 -11.88 9.97
N TRP A 77 -2.18 -12.34 10.40
CA TRP A 77 -0.92 -11.64 10.15
C TRP A 77 -0.54 -11.62 8.66
N PHE A 78 -0.57 -12.78 8.00
CA PHE A 78 -0.15 -12.97 6.61
C PHE A 78 -0.92 -12.07 5.64
N THR A 79 -2.18 -11.79 5.95
CA THR A 79 -3.02 -10.86 5.19
C THR A 79 -2.92 -9.43 5.70
N PHE A 80 -2.66 -9.22 6.99
CA PHE A 80 -2.52 -7.88 7.56
C PHE A 80 -1.29 -7.17 7.02
N SER A 81 -0.13 -7.82 6.93
CA SER A 81 1.09 -7.14 6.46
C SER A 81 0.93 -6.52 5.07
N PRO A 82 0.73 -7.29 3.98
CA PRO A 82 0.49 -6.71 2.66
C PRO A 82 -0.85 -5.99 2.58
N GLY A 83 -1.94 -6.55 3.10
CA GLY A 83 -3.28 -5.97 2.97
C GLY A 83 -3.42 -4.60 3.63
N PHE A 84 -2.82 -4.39 4.80
CA PHE A 84 -2.80 -3.09 5.47
C PHE A 84 -1.76 -2.15 4.86
N ALA A 85 -0.49 -2.57 4.80
CA ALA A 85 0.61 -1.68 4.45
C ALA A 85 0.49 -1.18 3.00
N GLN A 86 0.15 -2.07 2.04
CA GLN A 86 0.02 -1.70 0.63
C GLN A 86 -1.12 -0.71 0.39
N PHE A 87 -2.30 -0.98 0.97
CA PHE A 87 -3.46 -0.10 0.81
C PHE A 87 -3.24 1.25 1.51
N ALA A 88 -2.75 1.24 2.74
CA ALA A 88 -2.43 2.47 3.44
C ALA A 88 -1.38 3.29 2.67
N TYR A 89 -0.32 2.65 2.17
CA TYR A 89 0.69 3.32 1.35
C TYR A 89 0.09 3.94 0.08
N CYS A 90 -0.76 3.19 -0.66
CA CYS A 90 -1.45 3.71 -1.84
C CYS A 90 -2.25 4.97 -1.50
N PHE A 91 -3.05 4.94 -0.43
CA PHE A 91 -3.85 6.10 -0.03
C PHE A 91 -3.00 7.28 0.47
N VAL A 92 -1.85 7.04 1.12
CA VAL A 92 -0.89 8.11 1.44
C VAL A 92 -0.42 8.80 0.16
N MET A 93 -0.11 8.03 -0.89
CA MET A 93 0.32 8.57 -2.18
C MET A 93 -0.81 9.30 -2.92
N LEU A 94 -2.03 8.78 -2.87
CA LEU A 94 -3.19 9.40 -3.51
C LEU A 94 -3.65 10.69 -2.82
N GLU A 95 -3.44 10.82 -1.50
CA GLU A 95 -3.74 12.08 -0.79
C GLU A 95 -2.81 13.24 -1.19
N LYS A 96 -1.62 12.96 -1.75
CA LYS A 96 -0.69 13.96 -2.28
C LYS A 96 -0.44 15.17 -1.35
N ARG A 97 -0.38 14.95 -0.03
CA ARG A 97 -0.32 16.06 0.96
C ARG A 97 0.91 16.94 0.80
N ASN A 98 2.08 16.33 0.63
CA ASN A 98 3.36 17.01 0.48
C ASN A 98 4.39 16.03 -0.07
N LYS A 99 5.21 16.49 -1.03
CA LYS A 99 6.31 15.70 -1.60
C LYS A 99 7.25 15.10 -0.55
N ARG A 100 7.58 15.85 0.51
CA ARG A 100 8.49 15.37 1.58
C ARG A 100 7.91 14.19 2.35
N GLU A 101 6.62 14.24 2.66
CA GLU A 101 5.96 13.14 3.38
C GLU A 101 5.78 11.94 2.48
N MET A 102 5.41 12.15 1.20
CA MET A 102 5.35 11.07 0.23
C MET A 102 6.67 10.31 0.13
N VAL A 103 7.78 11.03 -0.07
CA VAL A 103 9.12 10.42 -0.11
C VAL A 103 9.45 9.73 1.22
N GLY A 104 9.12 10.34 2.36
CA GLY A 104 9.36 9.74 3.68
C GLY A 104 8.61 8.42 3.87
N PHE A 105 7.33 8.35 3.47
CA PHE A 105 6.55 7.12 3.50
C PHE A 105 7.03 6.10 2.47
N THR A 106 7.47 6.50 1.28
CA THR A 106 8.10 5.59 0.30
C THR A 106 9.35 4.97 0.87
N ILE A 107 10.24 5.76 1.47
CA ILE A 107 11.48 5.25 2.09
C ILE A 107 11.14 4.31 3.25
N LEU A 108 10.23 4.71 4.14
CA LEU A 108 9.81 3.89 5.27
C LEU A 108 9.23 2.55 4.81
N TYR A 109 8.31 2.58 3.84
CA TYR A 109 7.68 1.39 3.28
C TYR A 109 8.71 0.48 2.60
N PHE A 110 9.50 1.03 1.67
CA PHE A 110 10.46 0.24 0.91
C PHE A 110 11.57 -0.34 1.77
N LEU A 111 12.30 0.52 2.47
CA LEU A 111 13.44 0.09 3.27
C LEU A 111 13.00 -0.71 4.49
N GLY A 112 11.80 -0.44 5.03
CA GLY A 112 11.25 -1.22 6.13
C GLY A 112 11.07 -2.68 5.74
N TRP A 113 10.36 -2.96 4.65
CA TRP A 113 10.16 -4.33 4.17
C TRP A 113 11.44 -5.04 3.72
N MET A 114 12.35 -4.30 3.08
CA MET A 114 13.67 -4.85 2.74
C MET A 114 14.49 -5.17 3.99
N ALA A 115 14.40 -4.33 5.02
CA ALA A 115 15.07 -4.54 6.29
C ALA A 115 14.50 -5.76 7.03
N ILE A 116 13.18 -6.00 7.02
CA ILE A 116 12.59 -7.24 7.58
C ILE A 116 13.26 -8.45 6.93
N GLY A 117 13.30 -8.51 5.60
CA GLY A 117 13.88 -9.63 4.89
C GLY A 117 15.35 -9.85 5.22
N ALA A 118 16.15 -8.78 5.21
CA ALA A 118 17.57 -8.86 5.56
C ALA A 118 17.80 -9.22 7.05
N LEU A 119 17.06 -8.61 7.98
CA LEU A 119 17.22 -8.86 9.42
C LEU A 119 16.81 -10.28 9.80
N SER A 120 15.73 -10.80 9.19
CA SER A 120 15.28 -12.18 9.41
C SER A 120 16.31 -13.25 9.01
N GLN A 121 17.25 -12.90 8.13
CA GLN A 121 18.31 -13.81 7.68
C GLN A 121 19.59 -13.71 8.53
N VAL A 122 19.77 -12.60 9.27
CA VAL A 122 21.01 -12.30 10.01
C VAL A 122 20.82 -12.49 11.51
N LEU A 123 19.62 -12.26 12.03
CA LEU A 123 19.30 -12.32 13.45
C LEU A 123 18.41 -13.53 13.75
N PRO A 124 18.99 -14.66 14.20
CA PRO A 124 18.21 -15.83 14.59
C PRO A 124 17.59 -15.59 15.97
N LEU A 125 16.30 -15.26 16.01
CA LEU A 125 15.55 -15.14 17.26
C LEU A 125 14.73 -16.42 17.53
N ASP A 126 14.28 -17.09 16.47
CA ASP A 126 13.39 -18.24 16.49
C ASP A 126 13.56 -19.10 15.22
N ASP A 127 14.12 -20.29 15.40
CA ASP A 127 14.43 -21.23 14.31
C ASP A 127 13.20 -21.97 13.76
N ARG A 128 11.99 -21.68 14.25
CA ARG A 128 10.77 -22.32 13.74
C ARG A 128 10.44 -21.82 12.33
N ILE A 129 9.89 -22.73 11.54
CA ILE A 129 9.58 -22.52 10.13
C ILE A 129 8.09 -22.73 9.89
N ILE A 130 7.55 -21.95 8.97
CA ILE A 130 6.18 -22.04 8.48
C ILE A 130 6.20 -22.28 6.98
N GLU A 131 5.46 -23.28 6.53
CA GLU A 131 5.26 -23.59 5.12
C GLU A 131 3.84 -23.26 4.70
N VAL A 132 3.72 -22.52 3.60
CA VAL A 132 2.44 -22.19 2.97
C VAL A 132 2.53 -22.51 1.51
N ALA A 133 1.65 -23.38 1.01
CA ALA A 133 1.57 -23.68 -0.41
C ALA A 133 0.23 -23.24 -0.99
N ARG A 134 0.23 -22.83 -2.26
CA ARG A 134 -0.99 -22.56 -3.02
C ARG A 134 -0.98 -23.39 -4.30
N ASP A 135 -2.03 -24.15 -4.53
CA ASP A 135 -2.27 -24.83 -5.79
C ASP A 135 -2.98 -23.86 -6.76
N MET A 136 -2.26 -23.44 -7.82
CA MET A 136 -2.80 -22.52 -8.83
C MET A 136 -3.67 -23.22 -9.89
N SER A 137 -3.75 -24.55 -9.88
CA SER A 137 -4.63 -25.33 -10.76
C SER A 137 -6.03 -25.52 -10.18
N ALA A 138 -6.16 -25.43 -8.86
CA ALA A 138 -7.44 -25.57 -8.17
C ALA A 138 -8.45 -24.52 -8.64
N GLY A 139 -9.63 -24.97 -9.09
CA GLY A 139 -10.80 -24.12 -9.34
C GLY A 139 -10.63 -23.03 -10.41
N ASN A 140 -9.79 -23.24 -11.44
CA ASN A 140 -9.48 -22.23 -12.48
C ASN A 140 -8.94 -20.90 -11.91
N GLN A 141 -8.31 -20.91 -10.74
CA GLN A 141 -7.83 -19.69 -10.07
C GLN A 141 -6.94 -18.82 -10.97
N ARG A 142 -6.04 -19.44 -11.75
CA ARG A 142 -5.19 -18.72 -12.69
C ARG A 142 -5.99 -17.96 -13.75
N LEU A 143 -7.07 -18.56 -14.26
CA LEU A 143 -7.95 -17.91 -15.23
C LEU A 143 -8.71 -16.75 -14.56
N ILE A 144 -9.24 -16.96 -13.36
CA ILE A 144 -9.96 -15.91 -12.61
C ILE A 144 -9.04 -14.72 -12.32
N MET A 145 -7.83 -14.96 -11.83
CA MET A 145 -6.83 -13.90 -11.59
C MET A 145 -6.48 -13.15 -12.88
N THR A 146 -6.28 -13.87 -13.99
CA THR A 146 -6.00 -13.28 -15.29
C THR A 146 -7.17 -12.42 -15.79
N LEU A 147 -8.40 -12.89 -15.65
CA LEU A 147 -9.60 -12.16 -16.05
C LEU A 147 -9.84 -10.92 -15.17
N VAL A 148 -9.59 -11.00 -13.87
CA VAL A 148 -9.66 -9.84 -12.96
C VAL A 148 -8.59 -8.81 -13.30
N ALA A 149 -7.35 -9.24 -13.57
CA ALA A 149 -6.28 -8.36 -14.03
C ALA A 149 -6.67 -7.68 -15.35
N LEU A 150 -7.13 -8.45 -16.34
CA LEU A 150 -7.55 -7.91 -17.64
C LEU A 150 -8.74 -6.94 -17.52
N GLY A 151 -9.75 -7.29 -16.73
CA GLY A 151 -10.92 -6.44 -16.48
C GLY A 151 -10.53 -5.10 -15.86
N ASN A 152 -9.57 -5.11 -14.93
CA ASN A 152 -9.04 -3.90 -14.33
C ASN A 152 -8.28 -3.01 -15.33
N VAL A 153 -7.48 -3.58 -16.25
CA VAL A 153 -6.84 -2.82 -17.34
C VAL A 153 -7.89 -2.18 -18.25
N VAL A 154 -8.91 -2.94 -18.64
CA VAL A 154 -10.02 -2.44 -19.47
C VAL A 154 -10.73 -1.27 -18.79
N ILE A 155 -11.03 -1.39 -17.49
CA ILE A 155 -11.60 -0.30 -16.70
C ILE A 155 -10.67 0.93 -16.75
N ALA A 156 -9.38 0.78 -16.44
CA ALA A 156 -8.43 1.89 -16.46
C ALA A 156 -8.39 2.62 -17.82
N VAL A 157 -8.33 1.86 -18.92
CA VAL A 157 -8.34 2.40 -20.29
C VAL A 157 -9.63 3.15 -20.59
N ILE A 158 -10.78 2.58 -20.22
CA ILE A 158 -12.10 3.23 -20.37
C ILE A 158 -12.11 4.60 -19.65
N PHE A 159 -11.62 4.67 -18.42
CA PHE A 159 -11.62 5.92 -17.65
C PHE A 159 -10.70 7.00 -18.24
N VAL A 160 -9.58 6.61 -18.85
CA VAL A 160 -8.69 7.52 -19.59
C VAL A 160 -9.36 8.01 -20.88
N LEU A 161 -9.97 7.11 -21.66
CA LEU A 161 -10.67 7.46 -22.91
C LEU A 161 -11.83 8.42 -22.68
N PHE A 162 -12.56 8.27 -21.57
CA PHE A 162 -13.62 9.20 -21.17
C PHE A 162 -13.11 10.51 -20.53
N LYS A 163 -11.79 10.79 -20.59
CA LYS A 163 -11.14 11.98 -20.01
C LYS A 163 -11.50 12.24 -18.55
N LYS A 164 -11.80 11.18 -17.78
CA LYS A 164 -12.12 11.31 -16.36
C LYS A 164 -10.89 11.36 -15.46
N ILE A 165 -9.72 11.00 -16.00
CA ILE A 165 -8.42 10.99 -15.33
C ILE A 165 -7.43 11.76 -16.18
N ARG A 166 -6.60 12.61 -15.56
CA ARG A 166 -5.50 13.28 -16.24
C ARG A 166 -4.34 12.31 -16.49
N TRP A 167 -3.59 12.52 -17.57
CA TRP A 167 -2.51 11.62 -17.95
C TRP A 167 -1.40 11.55 -16.89
N GLU A 168 -1.11 12.67 -16.21
CA GLU A 168 -0.12 12.74 -15.13
C GLU A 168 -0.55 11.93 -13.90
N ASP A 169 -1.85 11.95 -13.59
CA ASP A 169 -2.40 11.16 -12.49
C ASP A 169 -2.34 9.66 -12.82
N PHE A 170 -2.64 9.28 -14.07
CA PHE A 170 -2.52 7.91 -14.54
C PHE A 170 -1.08 7.38 -14.44
N ILE A 171 -0.09 8.12 -14.96
CA ILE A 171 1.33 7.75 -14.86
C ILE A 171 1.73 7.62 -13.38
N PHE A 172 1.31 8.57 -12.54
CA PHE A 172 1.64 8.52 -11.12
C PHE A 172 1.08 7.26 -10.43
N ILE A 173 -0.20 6.94 -10.67
CA ILE A 173 -0.84 5.75 -10.12
C ILE A 173 -0.11 4.49 -10.60
N PHE A 174 0.27 4.43 -11.88
CA PHE A 174 1.04 3.33 -12.43
C PHE A 174 2.42 3.18 -11.76
N ILE A 175 3.11 4.29 -11.50
CA ILE A 175 4.38 4.26 -10.75
C ILE A 175 4.16 3.76 -9.32
N VAL A 176 3.14 4.25 -8.62
CA VAL A 176 2.84 3.82 -7.25
C VAL A 176 2.52 2.33 -7.21
N GLY A 177 1.69 1.83 -8.13
CA GLY A 177 1.35 0.41 -8.19
C GLY A 177 2.55 -0.47 -8.48
N THR A 178 3.37 -0.05 -9.44
CA THR A 178 4.65 -0.70 -9.75
C THR A 178 5.56 -0.76 -8.53
N LEU A 179 5.68 0.34 -7.79
CA LEU A 179 6.52 0.41 -6.59
C LEU A 179 6.02 -0.52 -5.48
N VAL A 180 4.71 -0.62 -5.27
CA VAL A 180 4.15 -1.50 -4.22
C VAL A 180 4.53 -2.95 -4.47
N GLU A 181 4.33 -3.43 -5.70
CA GLU A 181 4.58 -4.83 -6.04
C GLU A 181 6.06 -5.12 -6.16
N LEU A 182 6.84 -4.19 -6.74
CA LEU A 182 8.29 -4.29 -6.75
C LEU A 182 8.85 -4.45 -5.34
N ASN A 183 8.32 -3.71 -4.36
CA ASN A 183 8.78 -3.83 -2.98
C ASN A 183 8.46 -5.20 -2.37
N LEU A 184 7.25 -5.72 -2.60
CA LEU A 184 6.88 -7.06 -2.17
C LEU A 184 7.84 -8.10 -2.79
N GLU A 185 8.00 -8.08 -4.10
CA GLU A 185 8.86 -8.99 -4.86
C GLU A 185 10.33 -8.93 -4.38
N LEU A 186 10.87 -7.74 -4.18
CA LEU A 186 12.25 -7.56 -3.69
C LEU A 186 12.42 -8.02 -2.24
N SER A 187 11.45 -7.76 -1.36
CA SER A 187 11.51 -8.22 0.03
C SER A 187 11.49 -9.75 0.14
N LEU A 188 10.68 -10.41 -0.70
CA LEU A 188 10.63 -11.87 -0.81
C LEU A 188 11.91 -12.46 -1.42
N LEU A 189 12.56 -11.73 -2.32
CA LEU A 189 13.86 -12.10 -2.87
C LEU A 189 14.97 -12.00 -1.82
N VAL A 190 15.04 -10.88 -1.09
CA VAL A 190 16.07 -10.65 -0.07
C VAL A 190 15.93 -11.59 1.13
N SER A 191 14.70 -11.92 1.50
CA SER A 191 14.42 -12.89 2.57
C SER A 191 14.60 -14.34 2.14
N GLY A 192 14.94 -14.63 0.88
CA GLY A 192 15.08 -16.01 0.38
C GLY A 192 13.77 -16.80 0.25
N ILE A 193 12.63 -16.26 0.70
CA ILE A 193 11.30 -16.89 0.66
C ILE A 193 10.90 -17.30 -0.76
N ARG A 194 11.39 -16.57 -1.78
CA ARG A 194 11.10 -16.86 -3.20
C ARG A 194 12.07 -17.85 -3.86
N LEU A 195 13.26 -18.08 -3.29
CA LEU A 195 14.32 -18.90 -3.92
C LEU A 195 14.06 -20.42 -3.81
N GLU A 196 13.26 -20.86 -2.84
CA GLU A 196 12.91 -22.28 -2.68
C GLU A 196 12.06 -22.87 -3.82
N GLN A 197 11.49 -22.02 -4.69
CA GLN A 197 10.69 -22.44 -5.86
C GLN A 197 11.55 -22.80 -7.09
N GLY A 198 12.88 -22.81 -6.95
CA GLY A 198 13.79 -23.42 -7.92
C GLY A 198 14.06 -22.64 -9.22
N THR A 199 13.36 -21.54 -9.51
CA THR A 199 13.77 -20.62 -10.58
C THR A 199 13.27 -19.21 -10.34
N TRP A 200 14.18 -18.29 -10.03
CA TRP A 200 13.91 -16.86 -10.17
C TRP A 200 13.67 -16.55 -11.65
N ASN A 201 12.45 -16.15 -12.00
CA ASN A 201 12.08 -15.81 -13.36
C ASN A 201 11.86 -14.30 -13.48
N LEU A 202 12.79 -13.62 -14.16
CA LEU A 202 12.70 -12.19 -14.43
C LEU A 202 11.38 -11.81 -15.12
N GLY A 203 10.89 -12.65 -16.04
CA GLY A 203 9.62 -12.43 -16.71
C GLY A 203 8.42 -12.46 -15.74
N LEU A 204 8.42 -13.38 -14.77
CA LEU A 204 7.39 -13.43 -13.73
C LEU A 204 7.46 -12.20 -12.83
N MET A 205 8.66 -11.79 -12.41
CA MET A 205 8.85 -10.58 -11.60
C MET A 205 8.34 -9.33 -12.32
N VAL A 206 8.65 -9.20 -13.61
CA VAL A 206 8.19 -8.07 -14.45
C VAL A 206 6.68 -8.07 -14.59
N VAL A 207 6.06 -9.24 -14.84
CA VAL A 207 4.60 -9.34 -14.97
C VAL A 207 3.91 -9.01 -13.64
N ASN A 208 4.35 -9.57 -12.53
CA ASN A 208 3.80 -9.25 -11.21
C ASN A 208 3.93 -7.74 -10.96
N THR A 209 5.15 -7.22 -11.07
CA THR A 209 5.48 -5.83 -10.76
C THR A 209 4.75 -4.81 -11.64
N LEU A 210 4.73 -5.01 -12.96
CA LEU A 210 4.15 -4.04 -13.89
C LEU A 210 2.67 -4.25 -14.16
N VAL A 211 2.16 -5.47 -14.03
CA VAL A 211 0.78 -5.80 -14.44
C VAL A 211 -0.09 -6.08 -13.22
N GLU A 212 0.26 -7.05 -12.38
CA GLU A 212 -0.66 -7.60 -11.36
C GLU A 212 -1.21 -6.54 -10.41
N PHE A 213 -0.34 -5.72 -9.79
CA PHE A 213 -0.79 -4.69 -8.85
C PHE A 213 -1.29 -3.42 -9.54
N ASN A 214 -0.74 -3.06 -10.71
CA ASN A 214 -1.21 -1.91 -11.49
C ASN A 214 -2.66 -2.06 -11.97
N CYS A 215 -3.12 -3.30 -12.11
CA CYS A 215 -4.53 -3.61 -12.32
C CYS A 215 -5.37 -3.15 -11.11
N GLY A 216 -5.00 -3.54 -9.89
CA GLY A 216 -5.77 -3.22 -8.68
C GLY A 216 -5.77 -1.74 -8.30
N ILE A 217 -4.64 -1.04 -8.43
CA ILE A 217 -4.52 0.35 -7.99
C ILE A 217 -5.39 1.33 -8.80
N SER A 218 -5.68 1.01 -10.06
CA SER A 218 -6.61 1.79 -10.87
C SER A 218 -8.01 1.82 -10.26
N PHE A 219 -8.48 0.68 -9.72
CA PHE A 219 -9.74 0.59 -9.00
C PHE A 219 -9.69 1.34 -7.66
N ILE A 220 -8.58 1.22 -6.94
CA ILE A 220 -8.35 1.98 -5.69
C ILE A 220 -8.47 3.50 -5.95
N TYR A 221 -7.87 3.99 -7.04
CA TYR A 221 -7.97 5.39 -7.42
C TYR A 221 -9.41 5.82 -7.71
N LEU A 222 -10.20 5.00 -8.39
CA LEU A 222 -11.61 5.29 -8.67
C LEU A 222 -12.43 5.37 -7.38
N ILE A 223 -12.21 4.44 -6.45
CA ILE A 223 -12.83 4.49 -5.13
C ILE A 223 -12.43 5.76 -4.39
N PHE A 224 -11.14 6.09 -4.40
CA PHE A 224 -10.63 7.31 -3.77
C PHE A 224 -11.29 8.57 -4.35
N ARG A 225 -11.44 8.65 -5.68
CA ARG A 225 -12.14 9.76 -6.36
C ARG A 225 -13.63 9.79 -6.02
N GLY A 226 -14.29 8.64 -5.96
CA GLY A 226 -15.69 8.53 -5.55
C GLY A 226 -15.89 8.99 -4.10
N PHE A 227 -15.01 8.58 -3.20
CA PHE A 227 -15.02 8.99 -1.80
C PHE A 227 -14.76 10.49 -1.65
N GLN A 228 -13.84 11.06 -2.43
CA GLN A 228 -13.65 12.51 -2.46
C GLN A 228 -14.92 13.24 -2.87
N LYS A 229 -15.59 12.82 -3.95
CA LYS A 229 -16.83 13.44 -4.40
C LYS A 229 -17.94 13.40 -3.34
N ILE A 230 -18.01 12.32 -2.54
CA ILE A 230 -18.97 12.19 -1.41
C ILE A 230 -18.56 13.08 -0.23
N ARG A 231 -17.26 13.23 -0.01
CA ARG A 231 -16.64 14.02 1.07
C ARG A 231 -16.56 15.53 0.75
N ASP A 232 -16.77 15.94 -0.50
CA ASP A 232 -16.68 17.31 -1.02
C ASP A 232 -17.85 18.22 -0.59
N LYS A 233 -18.07 18.32 0.73
CA LYS A 233 -18.52 19.57 1.34
C LYS A 233 -17.41 20.25 2.15
N HIS A 234 -16.34 19.56 2.58
CA HIS A 234 -15.36 20.12 3.52
C HIS A 234 -13.87 19.81 3.28
N LEU A 235 -13.48 19.17 2.16
CA LEU A 235 -12.06 18.99 1.81
C LEU A 235 -11.79 19.48 0.39
N TYR A 236 -10.85 20.41 0.28
CA TYR A 236 -10.51 21.21 -0.90
C TYR A 236 -9.39 20.53 -1.73
N PRO A 237 -9.02 21.06 -2.93
CA PRO A 237 -8.60 20.26 -4.09
C PRO A 237 -7.31 19.45 -3.90
N GLN A 238 -7.24 18.32 -4.61
CA GLN A 238 -6.02 17.52 -4.72
C GLN A 238 -4.86 18.36 -5.25
N LEU A 239 -3.70 18.31 -4.60
CA LEU A 239 -2.49 18.92 -5.13
C LEU A 239 -2.08 18.23 -6.42
N SER A 240 -1.92 19.03 -7.47
CA SER A 240 -1.23 18.66 -8.69
C SER A 240 0.29 18.71 -8.47
N PHE A 241 1.05 18.10 -9.37
CA PHE A 241 2.51 18.15 -9.30
C PHE A 241 3.07 19.57 -9.42
N GLU A 242 2.34 20.45 -10.10
CA GLU A 242 2.68 21.87 -10.24
C GLU A 242 2.61 22.63 -8.92
N ASP A 243 1.89 22.10 -7.92
CA ASP A 243 1.69 22.78 -6.63
C ASP A 243 2.83 22.46 -5.65
N PHE A 244 3.57 21.36 -5.83
CA PHE A 244 4.66 20.93 -4.93
C PHE A 244 5.89 21.86 -4.86
N PRO A 245 6.28 22.59 -5.92
CA PRO A 245 7.28 23.64 -5.82
C PRO A 245 6.88 24.73 -4.83
N PHE A 246 5.58 25.02 -4.71
CA PHE A 246 5.05 26.13 -3.90
C PHE A 246 4.68 25.69 -2.49
N ILE A 247 4.01 24.54 -2.33
CA ILE A 247 3.55 24.05 -1.03
C ILE A 247 4.65 23.26 -0.34
N LYS A 248 5.13 23.78 0.79
CA LYS A 248 6.20 23.15 1.59
C LYS A 248 5.73 22.54 2.90
N THR A 249 4.52 22.87 3.34
CA THR A 249 3.94 22.42 4.61
C THR A 249 2.88 21.33 4.40
N ASP A 250 2.29 20.81 5.47
CA ASP A 250 1.29 19.73 5.39
C ASP A 250 -0.07 20.30 4.98
N TYR A 251 -0.54 19.91 3.80
CA TYR A 251 -1.77 20.41 3.19
C TYR A 251 -3.00 20.27 4.09
N ASN A 252 -3.18 19.15 4.80
CA ASN A 252 -4.35 18.97 5.66
C ASN A 252 -4.33 19.94 6.84
N ARG A 253 -3.13 20.24 7.36
CA ARG A 253 -2.96 21.22 8.43
C ARG A 253 -3.22 22.63 7.94
N LEU A 254 -2.71 23.00 6.77
CA LEU A 254 -2.99 24.28 6.12
C LEU A 254 -4.49 24.49 5.92
N MET A 255 -5.19 23.49 5.38
CA MET A 255 -6.63 23.59 5.12
C MET A 255 -7.45 23.73 6.41
N SER A 256 -7.04 23.05 7.48
CA SER A 256 -7.67 23.24 8.79
C SER A 256 -7.42 24.65 9.36
N ILE A 257 -6.29 25.29 9.05
CA ILE A 257 -6.03 26.70 9.42
C ILE A 257 -6.93 27.62 8.59
N GLN A 258 -7.02 27.40 7.27
CA GLN A 258 -7.83 28.23 6.37
C GLN A 258 -9.32 28.22 6.72
N THR A 259 -9.84 27.08 7.18
CA THR A 259 -11.25 26.92 7.58
C THR A 259 -11.52 27.37 9.04
N ASN A 260 -10.52 27.93 9.74
CA ASN A 260 -10.60 28.32 11.15
C ASN A 260 -11.13 27.21 12.09
N THR A 261 -11.01 25.94 11.69
CA THR A 261 -11.50 24.80 12.48
C THR A 261 -10.52 24.36 13.57
N ILE A 262 -9.36 25.01 13.67
CA ILE A 262 -8.29 24.64 14.61
C ILE A 262 -8.33 25.49 15.88
N GLN A 263 -8.16 24.85 17.05
CA GLN A 263 -7.88 25.51 18.32
C GLN A 263 -6.52 26.27 18.28
N PRO A 264 -6.42 27.49 18.85
CA PRO A 264 -5.21 28.33 18.79
C PRO A 264 -3.88 27.61 19.11
N LYS A 265 -3.88 26.72 20.11
CA LYS A 265 -2.71 25.91 20.50
C LYS A 265 -2.14 25.03 19.37
N THR A 266 -3.01 24.53 18.49
CA THR A 266 -2.59 23.67 17.39
C THR A 266 -2.02 24.50 16.24
N ARG A 267 -2.48 25.76 16.04
CA ARG A 267 -1.87 26.69 15.10
C ARG A 267 -0.43 27.02 15.50
N ASP A 268 -0.20 27.35 16.77
CA ASP A 268 1.14 27.57 17.33
C ASP A 268 2.08 26.37 17.10
N LEU A 269 1.58 25.15 17.28
CA LEU A 269 2.38 23.94 17.04
C LEU A 269 2.75 23.78 15.56
N ILE A 270 1.84 24.11 14.65
CA ILE A 270 2.08 24.05 13.20
C ILE A 270 3.09 25.13 12.80
N GLU A 271 2.94 26.34 13.32
CA GLU A 271 3.87 27.46 13.12
C GLU A 271 5.27 27.14 13.65
N LYS A 272 5.40 26.44 14.78
CA LYS A 272 6.68 25.93 15.27
C LYS A 272 7.28 24.84 14.37
N LEU A 273 6.46 23.95 13.81
CA LEU A 273 6.92 22.83 12.99
C LEU A 273 7.39 23.25 11.59
N TYR A 274 6.71 24.21 10.98
CA TYR A 274 6.96 24.59 9.58
C TYR A 274 7.50 26.02 9.41
N GLY A 275 7.35 26.87 10.43
CA GLY A 275 7.65 28.29 10.39
C GLY A 275 6.48 29.12 9.84
N ALA A 276 6.03 30.12 10.59
CA ALA A 276 4.90 30.99 10.25
C ALA A 276 4.98 31.55 8.82
N ARG A 277 6.16 32.10 8.44
CA ARG A 277 6.38 32.66 7.09
C ARG A 277 6.17 31.66 5.95
N LYS A 278 6.41 30.36 6.16
CA LYS A 278 6.16 29.34 5.12
C LYS A 278 4.69 28.98 5.03
N ILE A 279 4.01 28.92 6.18
CA ILE A 279 2.57 28.66 6.24
C ILE A 279 1.81 29.77 5.52
N ASP A 280 2.15 31.04 5.79
CA ASP A 280 1.46 32.17 5.16
C ASP A 280 1.64 32.15 3.63
N LYS A 281 2.84 31.86 3.14
CA LYS A 281 3.11 31.70 1.69
C LYS A 281 2.33 30.56 1.07
N ASP A 282 2.26 29.41 1.72
CA ASP A 282 1.50 28.26 1.22
C ASP A 282 -0.01 28.58 1.20
N LEU A 283 -0.53 29.29 2.22
CA LEU A 283 -1.93 29.73 2.28
C LEU A 283 -2.26 30.75 1.20
N GLU A 284 -1.37 31.71 0.93
CA GLU A 284 -1.52 32.67 -0.17
C GLU A 284 -1.59 31.95 -1.53
N TYR A 285 -0.70 30.98 -1.76
CA TYR A 285 -0.71 30.18 -2.98
C TYR A 285 -2.02 29.40 -3.14
N ILE A 286 -2.47 28.71 -2.09
CA ILE A 286 -3.73 27.93 -2.14
C ILE A 286 -4.91 28.84 -2.46
N ARG A 287 -5.00 30.03 -1.84
CA ARG A 287 -6.05 31.01 -2.12
C ARG A 287 -6.04 31.54 -3.56
N SER A 288 -4.87 31.59 -4.20
CA SER A 288 -4.75 32.02 -5.61
C SER A 288 -5.22 30.96 -6.62
N ARG A 289 -5.35 29.70 -6.18
CA ARG A 289 -5.76 28.54 -7.01
C ARG A 289 -7.24 28.17 -6.85
N THR A 290 -7.90 28.59 -5.78
CA THR A 290 -9.35 28.41 -5.49
C THR A 290 -10.18 29.58 -6.01
#